data_AF-A0A1V9FRA0-F1
#
_entry.id   AF-A0A1V9FRA0-F1
#
_cell.length_a   1.000
_cell.length_b   1.000
_cell.length_c   1.000
_cell.angle_alpha   90.00
_cell.angle_beta   90.00
_cell.angle_gamma   90.00
#
_symmetry.space_group_name_H-M   'P 1'
#
loop_
_entity.id
_entity.type
_entity.pdbx_description
1 polymer ?
#
loop_
_entity_poly.entity_id
_entity_poly.type
_entity_poly.pdbx_seq_one_letter_code
_entity_poly.pdbx_strand_id
1 'polypeptide(L)'
;MIILFLSFFTLIFGIVYLQKRENLAMLEKGYNPREKVNRPAPYTNLKWGLLLMGAGIGLALSYFVTQYMLHDYENPALWFAFLAIGGGAGLIASYKVEKKELLDPQNQAERRAA
;
A
#
# COMPACT_ATOMS: atom_id res chain seq x y z
N MET A 1 27.49 7.79 -6.88
CA MET A 1 26.36 8.01 -5.95
C MET A 1 25.51 9.23 -6.30
N ILE A 2 26.08 10.38 -6.70
CA ILE A 2 25.31 11.57 -7.12
C ILE A 2 24.31 11.31 -8.28
N ILE A 3 24.68 10.46 -9.24
CA ILE A 3 23.90 10.21 -10.46
C ILE A 3 22.58 9.47 -10.13
N LEU A 4 22.60 8.58 -9.13
CA LEU A 4 21.41 7.86 -8.66
C LEU A 4 20.36 8.81 -8.08
N PHE A 5 20.80 9.79 -7.28
CA PHE A 5 19.90 10.81 -6.73
C PHE A 5 19.33 11.71 -7.84
N LEU A 6 20.15 12.05 -8.84
CA LEU A 6 19.72 12.90 -9.95
C LEU A 6 18.67 12.20 -10.83
N SER A 7 18.90 10.94 -11.21
CA SER A 7 17.94 10.15 -11.99
C SER A 7 16.62 9.93 -11.25
N PHE A 8 16.67 9.70 -9.92
CA PHE A 8 15.47 9.58 -9.09
C PHE A 8 14.66 10.88 -9.07
N PHE A 9 15.32 12.02 -8.93
CA PHE A 9 14.66 13.33 -8.96
C PHE A 9 14.04 13.63 -10.34
N THR A 10 14.74 13.34 -11.43
CA THR A 10 14.21 13.50 -12.80
C THR A 10 13.00 12.61 -13.04
N LEU A 11 13.00 11.37 -12.54
CA LEU A 11 11.85 10.47 -12.65
C LEU A 11 10.62 11.03 -11.93
N ILE A 12 10.77 11.44 -10.67
CA ILE A 12 9.68 12.02 -9.88
C ILE A 12 9.12 13.26 -10.58
N PHE A 13 10.01 14.15 -11.02
CA PHE A 13 9.63 15.36 -11.74
C PHE A 13 8.87 15.01 -13.03
N GLY A 14 9.33 14.03 -13.79
CA GLY A 14 8.67 13.54 -15.00
C GLY A 14 7.24 13.04 -14.75
N ILE A 15 7.06 12.23 -13.70
CA ILE A 15 5.73 11.71 -13.31
C ILE A 15 4.79 12.85 -12.93
N VAL A 16 5.23 13.78 -12.08
CA VAL A 16 4.41 14.93 -11.63
C VAL A 16 4.07 15.85 -12.80
N TYR A 17 5.02 16.11 -13.70
CA TYR A 17 4.80 16.94 -14.88
C TYR A 17 3.73 16.32 -15.80
N LEU A 18 3.79 15.01 -16.03
CA LEU A 18 2.82 14.31 -16.87
C LEU A 18 1.41 14.32 -16.24
N GLN A 19 1.29 14.04 -14.95
CA GLN A 19 0.02 14.11 -14.22
C GLN A 19 -0.61 15.51 -14.29
N LYS A 20 0.20 16.58 -14.24
CA LYS A 20 -0.29 17.95 -14.32
C LYS A 20 -0.82 18.27 -15.72
N ARG A 21 -0.15 17.80 -16.77
CA ARG A 21 -0.64 17.92 -18.16
C ARG A 21 -1.92 17.13 -18.39
N GLU A 22 -2.01 15.92 -17.84
CA GLU A 22 -3.24 15.12 -17.92
C GLU A 22 -4.42 15.81 -17.24
N ASN A 23 -4.20 16.41 -16.06
CA ASN A 23 -5.24 17.16 -15.34
C ASN A 23 -5.75 18.37 -16.13
N LEU A 24 -4.88 19.07 -16.85
CA LEU A 24 -5.25 20.18 -17.73
C LEU A 24 -6.07 19.69 -18.93
N ALA A 25 -5.63 18.60 -19.58
CA ALA A 25 -6.36 18.01 -20.70
C ALA A 25 -7.74 17.45 -20.27
N MET A 26 -7.90 17.04 -19.02
CA MET A 26 -9.19 16.65 -18.46
C MET A 26 -10.12 17.86 -18.26
N LEU A 27 -9.61 18.96 -17.71
CA LEU A 27 -10.35 20.22 -17.56
C LEU A 27 -10.82 20.78 -18.90
N GLU A 28 -9.97 20.77 -19.93
CA GLU A 28 -10.29 21.21 -21.29
C GLU A 28 -11.39 20.36 -21.96
N LYS A 29 -11.49 19.08 -21.60
CA LYS A 29 -12.54 18.17 -22.06
C LYS A 29 -13.82 18.23 -21.22
N GLY A 30 -13.91 19.17 -20.28
CA GLY A 30 -15.05 19.32 -19.37
C GLY A 30 -15.13 18.27 -18.26
N TYR A 31 -14.08 17.46 -18.08
CA TYR A 31 -14.01 16.46 -17.02
C TYR A 31 -13.33 17.06 -15.78
N ASN A 32 -13.98 17.02 -14.61
CA ASN A 32 -13.41 17.58 -13.39
C ASN A 32 -12.43 16.58 -12.74
N PRO A 33 -11.11 16.80 -12.75
CA PRO A 33 -10.15 15.88 -12.15
C PRO A 33 -10.32 15.72 -10.63
N ARG A 34 -11.03 16.66 -9.98
CA ARG A 34 -11.31 16.64 -8.54
C ARG A 34 -12.38 15.62 -8.15
N GLU A 35 -13.22 15.14 -9.07
CA GLU A 35 -14.18 14.06 -8.77
C GLU A 35 -13.47 12.73 -8.47
N LYS A 36 -12.31 12.48 -9.09
CA LYS A 36 -11.48 11.30 -8.79
C LYS A 36 -10.83 11.37 -7.40
N VAL A 37 -10.51 12.58 -6.94
CA VAL A 37 -9.88 12.85 -5.63
C VAL A 37 -10.91 12.80 -4.49
N ASN A 38 -12.15 13.19 -4.76
CA ASN A 38 -13.25 13.22 -3.79
C ASN A 38 -13.94 11.88 -3.55
N ARG A 39 -13.45 10.77 -4.11
CA ARG A 39 -13.77 9.46 -3.54
C ARG A 39 -12.89 9.29 -2.31
N PRO A 40 -13.40 9.46 -1.07
CA PRO A 40 -12.65 9.03 0.08
C PRO A 40 -12.36 7.55 -0.16
N ALA A 41 -11.09 7.20 -0.29
CA ALA A 41 -10.61 5.84 -0.21
C ALA A 41 -10.13 5.66 1.25
N PRO A 42 -11.05 5.56 2.23
CA PRO A 42 -10.69 5.44 3.64
C PRO A 42 -9.85 4.18 3.91
N TYR A 43 -9.84 3.23 2.97
CA TYR A 43 -9.12 1.96 3.07
C TYR A 43 -7.64 2.03 2.70
N THR A 44 -7.14 3.16 2.20
CA THR A 44 -5.70 3.28 1.84
C THR A 44 -4.83 3.17 3.08
N ASN A 45 -5.23 3.83 4.18
CA ASN A 45 -4.51 3.76 5.46
C ASN A 45 -4.61 2.36 6.07
N LEU A 46 -5.73 1.67 5.87
CA LEU A 46 -5.93 0.30 6.37
C LEU A 46 -5.02 -0.72 5.65
N LYS A 47 -4.82 -0.55 4.34
CA LYS A 47 -3.86 -1.36 3.55
C LYS A 47 -2.43 -1.23 4.09
N TRP A 48 -1.98 0.00 4.31
CA TRP A 48 -0.64 0.26 4.85
C TRP A 48 -0.49 -0.21 6.30
N GLY A 49 -1.52 0.00 7.13
CA GLY A 49 -1.52 -0.44 8.53
C GLY A 49 -1.43 -1.96 8.65
N LEU A 50 -2.19 -2.71 7.85
CA LEU A 50 -2.20 -4.16 7.92
C LEU A 50 -0.98 -4.80 7.25
N LEU A 51 -0.44 -4.17 6.20
CA LEU A 51 0.87 -4.51 5.64
C LEU A 51 1.98 -4.37 6.69
N LEU A 52 2.06 -3.21 7.36
CA LEU A 52 3.10 -2.94 8.37
C LEU A 52 2.95 -3.85 9.59
N MET A 53 1.73 -4.10 10.04
CA MET A 53 1.48 -5.07 11.12
C MET A 53 1.92 -6.48 10.71
N GLY A 54 1.51 -6.95 9.53
CA GLY A 54 1.89 -8.27 9.03
C GLY A 54 3.40 -8.44 8.88
N ALA A 55 4.08 -7.43 8.31
CA ALA A 55 5.54 -7.44 8.17
C ALA A 55 6.26 -7.39 9.54
N GLY A 56 5.76 -6.59 10.48
CA GLY A 56 6.31 -6.50 11.85
C GLY A 56 6.16 -7.80 12.62
N ILE A 57 4.98 -8.43 12.56
CA ILE A 57 4.74 -9.75 13.18
C ILE A 57 5.61 -10.82 12.52
N GLY A 58 5.74 -10.80 11.18
CA GLY A 58 6.61 -11.71 10.44
C GLY A 58 8.07 -11.61 10.90
N LEU A 59 8.62 -10.39 11.00
CA LEU A 59 9.98 -10.18 11.50
C LEU A 59 10.16 -10.62 12.95
N ALA A 60 9.20 -10.30 13.82
CA ALA A 60 9.25 -10.72 15.22
C ALA A 60 9.28 -12.26 15.32
N LEU A 61 8.41 -12.95 14.60
CA LEU A 61 8.40 -14.42 14.53
C LEU A 61 9.69 -14.97 13.96
N SER A 62 10.24 -14.35 12.91
CA SER A 62 11.51 -14.78 12.34
C SER A 62 12.64 -14.68 13.36
N TYR A 63 12.70 -13.61 14.14
CA TYR A 63 13.69 -13.45 15.19
C TYR A 63 13.56 -14.54 16.26
N PHE A 64 12.34 -14.84 16.71
CA PHE A 64 12.09 -15.95 17.64
C PHE A 64 12.53 -17.30 17.07
N VAL A 65 12.20 -17.60 15.81
CA VAL A 65 12.59 -18.88 15.17
C VAL A 65 14.11 -18.98 15.02
N THR A 66 14.77 -17.93 14.53
CA THR A 66 16.23 -17.94 14.36
C THR A 66 16.96 -18.07 15.70
N GLN A 67 16.48 -17.37 16.74
CA GLN A 67 17.07 -17.40 18.08
C GLN A 67 16.88 -18.74 18.81
N TYR A 68 15.69 -19.35 18.74
CA TYR A 68 15.39 -20.56 19.53
C TYR A 68 15.63 -21.88 18.78
N MET A 69 15.43 -21.93 17.47
CA MET A 69 15.47 -23.20 16.70
C MET A 69 16.79 -23.42 15.98
N LEU A 70 17.39 -22.39 15.40
CA LEU A 70 18.58 -22.55 14.55
C LEU A 70 19.90 -22.21 15.26
N HIS A 71 19.89 -21.41 16.35
CA HIS A 71 21.12 -20.88 16.99
C HIS A 71 22.10 -20.23 16.00
N ASP A 72 21.61 -19.87 14.81
CA ASP A 72 22.42 -19.42 13.69
C ASP A 72 21.83 -18.11 13.17
N TYR A 73 22.48 -17.01 13.57
CA TYR A 73 22.06 -15.64 13.24
C TYR A 73 22.36 -15.24 11.81
N GLU A 74 23.13 -16.05 11.08
CA GLU A 74 23.71 -15.65 9.80
C GLU A 74 22.83 -15.94 8.59
N ASN A 75 21.57 -16.33 8.79
CA ASN A 75 20.68 -16.66 7.68
C ASN A 75 19.63 -15.55 7.42
N PRO A 76 20.02 -14.44 6.74
CA PRO A 76 19.11 -13.33 6.45
C PRO A 76 17.94 -13.76 5.55
N ALA A 77 18.06 -14.90 4.85
CA ALA A 77 16.99 -15.45 4.03
C ALA A 77 15.71 -15.71 4.84
N LEU A 78 15.83 -16.12 6.11
CA LEU A 78 14.68 -16.33 6.99
C LEU A 78 13.95 -15.02 7.29
N TRP A 79 14.68 -13.93 7.56
CA TRP A 79 14.09 -12.62 7.81
C TRP A 79 13.31 -12.12 6.58
N PHE A 80 13.88 -12.25 5.38
CA PHE A 80 13.19 -11.88 4.14
C PHE A 80 11.99 -12.78 3.85
N ALA A 81 12.10 -14.09 4.09
CA ALA A 81 10.99 -15.02 3.89
C ALA A 81 9.82 -14.71 4.83
N PHE A 82 10.08 -14.54 6.12
CA PHE A 82 9.04 -14.23 7.11
C PHE A 82 8.46 -12.82 6.95
N LEU A 83 9.28 -11.83 6.55
CA LEU A 83 8.79 -10.50 6.19
C LEU A 83 7.85 -10.57 4.98
N ALA A 84 8.22 -11.32 3.93
CA ALA A 84 7.40 -11.47 2.74
C ALA A 84 6.10 -12.25 3.04
N ILE A 85 6.17 -13.32 3.84
CA ILE A 85 5.01 -14.11 4.25
C ILE A 85 4.09 -13.28 5.16
N GLY A 86 4.64 -12.65 6.19
CA GLY A 86 3.87 -11.83 7.14
C GLY A 86 3.25 -10.60 6.46
N GLY A 87 4.03 -9.86 5.68
CA GLY A 87 3.55 -8.72 4.91
C GLY A 87 2.52 -9.13 3.84
N GLY A 88 2.76 -10.24 3.14
CA GLY A 88 1.84 -10.79 2.14
C GLY A 88 0.52 -11.24 2.75
N ALA A 89 0.56 -11.94 3.89
CA ALA A 89 -0.65 -12.32 4.63
C ALA A 89 -1.44 -11.08 5.12
N GLY A 90 -0.74 -10.04 5.59
CA GLY A 90 -1.34 -8.75 5.96
C GLY A 90 -2.09 -8.09 4.79
N LEU A 91 -1.50 -8.09 3.58
CA LEU A 91 -2.16 -7.60 2.37
C LEU A 91 -3.40 -8.41 1.99
N ILE A 92 -3.31 -9.75 2.04
CA ILE A 92 -4.45 -10.64 1.74
C ILE A 92 -5.59 -10.39 2.73
N ALA A 93 -5.27 -10.25 4.01
CA ALA A 93 -6.24 -9.88 5.04
C ALA A 93 -6.87 -8.51 4.75
N SER A 94 -6.08 -7.54 4.27
CA SER A 94 -6.58 -6.20 3.93
C SER A 94 -7.59 -6.25 2.80
N TYR A 95 -7.33 -7.07 1.77
CA TYR A 95 -8.25 -7.25 0.67
C TYR A 95 -9.55 -7.91 1.12
N LYS A 96 -9.48 -8.87 2.05
CA LYS A 96 -10.65 -9.53 2.62
C LYS A 96 -11.53 -8.57 3.44
N VAL A 97 -10.91 -7.70 4.24
CA VAL A 97 -11.61 -6.68 5.03
C VAL A 97 -12.25 -5.64 4.10
N GLU A 98 -11.51 -5.13 3.11
CA GLU A 98 -12.04 -4.18 2.12
C GLU A 98 -13.23 -4.76 1.35
N LYS A 99 -13.16 -6.03 0.94
CA LYS A 99 -14.26 -6.70 0.25
C LYS A 99 -15.50 -6.87 1.14
N LYS A 100 -15.32 -7.15 2.43
CA LYS A 100 -16.44 -7.31 3.39
C LYS A 100 -17.17 -5.99 3.59
N GLU A 101 -16.42 -4.91 3.74
CA GLU A 101 -16.96 -3.56 3.97
C GLU A 101 -17.70 -3.00 2.74
N LEU A 102 -17.22 -3.31 1.53
CA LEU A 102 -17.85 -2.90 0.26
C LEU A 102 -19.15 -3.66 -0.06
N LEU A 103 -19.30 -4.88 0.46
CA LEU A 103 -20.48 -5.72 0.28
C LEU A 103 -21.54 -5.53 1.36
N ASP A 104 -21.27 -4.74 2.40
CA ASP A 104 -22.22 -4.48 3.47
C ASP A 104 -23.38 -3.58 2.96
N PRO A 105 -24.63 -4.06 2.95
CA PRO A 105 -25.78 -3.31 2.42
C PRO A 105 -26.00 -1.95 3.12
N GLN A 106 -25.58 -1.81 4.39
CA GLN A 106 -25.72 -0.56 5.15
C GLN A 106 -24.86 0.58 4.58
N ASN A 107 -23.62 0.31 4.17
CA ASN A 107 -22.72 1.30 3.53
C ASN A 107 -23.19 1.69 2.12
N GLN A 108 -23.90 0.80 1.40
CA GLN A 108 -24.48 1.15 0.10
C GLN A 108 -25.70 2.05 0.24
N ALA A 109 -26.48 1.93 1.31
CA ALA A 109 -27.62 2.80 1.59
C ALA A 109 -27.16 4.22 1.95
N GLU A 110 -26.13 4.37 2.78
CA GLU A 110 -25.52 5.68 3.09
C GLU A 110 -24.91 6.35 1.85
N ARG A 111 -24.21 5.59 0.99
CA ARG A 111 -23.63 6.12 -0.27
C ARG A 111 -24.65 6.49 -1.35
N ARG A 112 -25.89 6.02 -1.25
CA ARG A 112 -26.99 6.38 -2.15
C ARG A 112 -27.84 7.53 -1.60
N ALA A 113 -27.71 7.85 -0.31
CA ALA A 113 -28.43 8.91 0.37
C ALA A 113 -27.63 10.23 0.48
N ALA A 114 -26.35 10.22 0.12
CA ALA A 114 -25.47 11.38 -0.02
C ALA A 114 -25.19 11.70 -1.49
#